data_AF-A0A947AF63-F1
#
_entry.id   AF-A0A947AF63-F1
#
_cell.length_a   1.000
_cell.length_b   1.000
_cell.length_c   1.000
_cell.angle_alpha   90.00
_cell.angle_beta   90.00
_cell.angle_gamma   90.00
#
_symmetry.space_group_name_H-M   'P 1'
#
loop_
_entity.id
_entity.type
_entity.pdbx_description
1 polymer ?
#
loop_
_entity_poly.entity_id
_entity_poly.type
_entity_poly.pdbx_seq_one_letter_code
_entity_poly.pdbx_strand_id
1 'polypeptide(L)'
;SEGVLFADTISLHSTSTVTDGLATETLKTKIKNMDLLFGKEKFAMQTLDMDMNVSNLHIDTLEKLQKTDKAKEFDAHLETLVSNNMHVDISNLSVDKVTLHGEEMNGFSLDAELDIDESLDIYRLGMKPKHALHKIDGTINLSLSKEILALLKEDPKSMLFYMMYRPKRSLGQRIYNINIMDGAIKINGKPLEL
;
A
#
# COMPACT_ATOMS: atom_id res chain seq x y z
N SER A 1 19.37 -2.78 18.03
CA SER A 1 19.27 -4.25 17.87
C SER A 1 19.68 -4.57 16.45
N GLU A 2 20.45 -5.63 16.25
CA GLU A 2 20.83 -6.12 14.92
C GLU A 2 19.69 -6.99 14.38
N GLY A 3 19.34 -6.81 13.11
CA GLY A 3 18.31 -7.58 12.42
C GLY A 3 18.91 -8.19 11.17
N VAL A 4 18.50 -9.41 10.83
CA VAL A 4 18.98 -10.13 9.64
C VAL A 4 17.81 -10.40 8.70
N LEU A 5 17.98 -10.02 7.43
CA LEU A 5 17.03 -10.28 6.36
C LEU A 5 17.54 -11.43 5.48
N PHE A 6 16.73 -12.46 5.32
CA PHE A 6 16.94 -13.51 4.32
C PHE A 6 15.84 -13.40 3.26
N ALA A 7 16.23 -13.50 1.99
CA ALA A 7 15.28 -13.53 0.90
C ALA A 7 15.71 -14.59 -0.13
N ASP A 8 14.76 -15.43 -0.53
CA ASP A 8 14.95 -16.50 -1.51
C ASP A 8 14.19 -16.17 -2.79
N THR A 9 14.88 -16.39 -3.92
CA THR A 9 14.33 -16.26 -5.28
C THR A 9 13.64 -14.92 -5.48
N ILE A 10 14.46 -13.87 -5.62
CA ILE A 10 14.01 -12.51 -5.93
C ILE A 10 14.03 -12.34 -7.44
N SER A 11 12.87 -12.07 -8.03
CA SER A 11 12.74 -11.60 -9.41
C SER A 11 12.17 -10.20 -9.38
N LEU A 12 12.91 -9.25 -9.94
CA LEU A 12 12.50 -7.87 -10.04
C LEU A 12 12.68 -7.42 -11.49
N HIS A 13 11.61 -6.93 -12.08
CA HIS A 13 11.58 -6.38 -13.42
C HIS A 13 10.98 -4.99 -13.35
N SER A 14 11.77 -3.98 -13.69
CA SER A 14 11.36 -2.58 -13.70
C SER A 14 11.54 -2.02 -15.10
N THR A 15 10.55 -1.30 -15.61
CA THR A 15 10.65 -0.54 -16.86
C THR A 15 10.25 0.89 -16.63
N SER A 16 11.08 1.80 -17.11
CA SER A 16 10.86 3.24 -17.05
C SER A 16 10.69 3.80 -18.46
N THR A 17 9.70 4.65 -18.65
CA THR A 17 9.56 5.47 -19.86
C THR A 17 9.41 6.93 -19.46
N VAL A 18 10.12 7.83 -20.13
CA VAL A 18 10.09 9.26 -19.83
C VAL A 18 9.59 10.03 -21.04
N THR A 19 8.56 10.84 -20.84
CA THR A 19 8.00 11.76 -21.84
C THR A 19 7.82 13.13 -21.19
N ASP A 20 8.36 14.18 -21.80
CA ASP A 20 8.22 15.57 -21.33
C ASP A 20 8.60 15.80 -19.85
N GLY A 21 9.61 15.06 -19.35
CA GLY A 21 10.07 15.16 -17.95
C GLY A 21 9.23 14.38 -16.93
N LEU A 22 8.18 13.69 -17.40
CA LEU A 22 7.36 12.79 -16.60
C LEU A 22 7.71 11.34 -16.90
N ALA A 23 7.91 10.56 -15.83
CA ALA A 23 8.21 9.14 -15.88
C ALA A 23 6.95 8.30 -15.65
N THR A 24 6.87 7.18 -16.39
CA THR A 24 5.99 6.06 -16.12
C THR A 24 6.85 4.85 -15.79
N GLU A 25 6.62 4.29 -14.61
CA GLU A 25 7.36 3.16 -14.04
C GLU A 25 6.45 1.96 -13.91
N THR A 26 6.85 0.82 -14.45
CA THR A 26 6.20 -0.46 -14.18
C THR A 26 7.15 -1.33 -13.38
N LEU A 27 6.68 -1.87 -12.26
CA LEU A 27 7.41 -2.73 -11.36
C LEU A 27 6.69 -4.07 -11.21
N LYS A 28 7.38 -5.15 -11.59
CA LYS A 28 6.97 -6.53 -11.31
C LYS A 28 7.97 -7.16 -10.36
N THR A 29 7.49 -7.64 -9.22
CA THR A 29 8.33 -8.25 -8.20
C THR A 29 7.73 -9.57 -7.77
N LYS A 30 8.56 -10.62 -7.74
CA LYS A 30 8.23 -11.90 -7.13
C LYS A 30 9.33 -12.29 -6.16
N ILE A 31 8.96 -12.59 -4.91
CA ILE A 31 9.87 -13.10 -3.89
C ILE A 31 9.26 -14.35 -3.30
N LYS A 32 9.97 -15.48 -3.41
CA LYS A 32 9.43 -16.76 -2.94
C LYS A 32 9.34 -16.82 -1.42
N ASN A 33 10.40 -16.38 -0.73
CA ASN A 33 10.41 -16.30 0.73
C ASN A 33 11.16 -15.06 1.17
N MET A 34 10.66 -14.40 2.22
CA MET A 34 11.34 -13.31 2.91
C MET A 34 11.21 -13.54 4.41
N ASP A 35 12.34 -13.62 5.11
CA ASP A 35 12.43 -13.78 6.56
C ASP A 35 13.20 -12.61 7.17
N LEU A 36 12.60 -11.92 8.12
CA LEU A 36 13.23 -10.91 8.94
C LEU A 36 13.36 -11.42 10.37
N LEU A 37 14.59 -11.56 10.85
CA LEU A 37 14.91 -11.98 12.21
C LEU A 37 15.32 -10.76 13.04
N PHE A 38 14.57 -10.48 14.10
CA PHE A 38 14.92 -9.47 15.10
C PHE A 38 15.01 -10.12 16.48
N GLY A 39 16.24 -10.31 16.97
CA GLY A 39 16.48 -11.05 18.21
C GLY A 39 15.99 -12.50 18.12
N LYS A 40 14.92 -12.83 18.85
CA LYS A 40 14.29 -14.17 18.82
C LYS A 40 13.01 -14.21 17.96
N GLU A 41 12.55 -13.08 17.47
CA GLU A 41 11.33 -12.99 16.69
C GLU A 41 11.64 -13.19 15.19
N LYS A 42 10.80 -13.98 14.54
CA LYS A 42 10.79 -14.18 13.09
C LYS A 42 9.52 -13.58 12.52
N PHE A 43 9.70 -12.67 11.58
CA PHE A 43 8.65 -12.19 10.68
C PHE A 43 8.92 -12.81 9.31
N ALA A 44 7.93 -13.44 8.70
CA ALA A 44 8.13 -14.06 7.40
C ALA A 44 6.98 -13.81 6.44
N MET A 45 7.29 -13.85 5.15
CA MET A 45 6.34 -13.87 4.05
C MET A 45 6.71 -14.97 3.08
N GLN A 46 5.72 -15.70 2.60
CA GLN A 46 5.85 -16.69 1.53
C GLN A 46 5.07 -16.20 0.32
N THR A 47 5.72 -16.27 -0.84
CA THR A 47 5.22 -15.82 -2.15
C THR A 47 4.67 -14.40 -2.11
N LEU A 48 5.57 -13.41 -2.10
CA LEU A 48 5.21 -12.05 -2.48
C LEU A 48 5.14 -11.97 -4.01
N ASP A 49 4.02 -11.52 -4.55
CA ASP A 49 3.84 -11.18 -5.96
C ASP A 49 3.26 -9.78 -6.06
N MET A 50 3.92 -8.91 -6.82
CA MET A 50 3.54 -7.52 -6.99
C MET A 50 3.67 -7.13 -8.45
N ASP A 51 2.63 -6.51 -8.99
CA ASP A 51 2.59 -5.88 -10.31
C ASP A 51 1.97 -4.48 -10.13
N MET A 52 2.78 -3.47 -10.39
CA MET A 52 2.45 -2.06 -10.16
C MET A 52 2.86 -1.23 -11.36
N ASN A 53 2.03 -0.27 -11.74
CA ASN A 53 2.34 0.78 -12.68
C ASN A 53 2.09 2.13 -11.99
N VAL A 54 3.03 3.05 -12.13
CA VAL A 54 2.91 4.43 -11.64
C VAL A 54 3.27 5.37 -12.77
N SER A 55 2.41 6.34 -13.05
CA SER A 55 2.63 7.34 -14.11
C SER A 55 2.56 8.76 -13.59
N ASN A 56 3.08 9.69 -14.40
CA ASN A 56 3.24 11.11 -14.10
C ASN A 56 4.19 11.40 -12.92
N LEU A 57 5.25 10.61 -12.78
CA LEU A 57 6.30 10.86 -11.78
C LEU A 57 7.28 11.93 -12.29
N HIS A 58 7.51 12.99 -11.54
CA HIS A 58 8.48 14.01 -11.93
C HIS A 58 9.93 13.49 -11.76
N ILE A 59 10.66 13.32 -12.87
CA ILE A 59 11.97 12.64 -12.86
C ILE A 59 13.00 13.37 -11.99
N ASP A 60 13.07 14.71 -12.08
CA ASP A 60 14.01 15.49 -11.27
C ASP A 60 13.76 15.33 -9.76
N THR A 61 12.50 15.11 -9.37
CA THR A 61 12.11 14.91 -7.99
C THR A 61 12.42 13.49 -7.53
N LEU A 62 12.19 12.50 -8.40
CA LEU A 62 12.56 11.11 -8.17
C LEU A 62 14.08 10.97 -7.94
N GLU A 63 14.90 11.62 -8.77
CA GLU A 63 16.35 11.62 -8.59
C GLU A 63 16.81 12.30 -7.29
N LYS A 64 16.14 13.38 -6.90
CA LYS A 64 16.43 14.06 -5.62
C LYS A 64 16.08 13.16 -4.45
N LEU A 65 14.93 12.48 -4.48
CA LEU A 65 14.53 11.52 -3.45
C LEU A 65 15.58 10.43 -3.25
N GLN A 66 16.11 9.85 -4.34
CA GLN A 66 17.13 8.80 -4.27
C GLN A 66 18.44 9.25 -3.62
N LYS A 67 18.74 10.56 -3.65
CA LYS A 67 19.97 11.16 -3.14
C LYS A 67 19.78 11.81 -1.76
N THR A 68 18.57 11.76 -1.19
CA THR A 68 18.25 12.50 0.03
C THR A 68 18.39 11.64 1.27
N ASP A 69 19.37 11.98 2.11
CA ASP A 69 19.63 11.26 3.36
C ASP A 69 18.93 11.89 4.58
N LYS A 70 18.33 13.08 4.42
CA LYS A 70 17.68 13.81 5.52
C LYS A 70 16.17 13.69 5.47
N ALA A 71 15.57 13.24 6.56
CA ALA A 71 14.12 13.06 6.69
C ALA A 71 13.29 14.27 6.21
N LYS A 72 13.62 15.49 6.65
CA LYS A 72 12.87 16.71 6.26
C LYS A 72 12.97 17.07 4.77
N GLU A 73 14.09 16.77 4.14
CA GLU A 73 14.28 17.03 2.70
C GLU A 73 13.58 15.92 1.89
N PHE A 74 13.63 14.68 2.38
CA PHE A 74 12.92 13.54 1.80
C PHE A 74 11.42 13.80 1.78
N ASP A 75 10.91 14.28 2.91
CA ASP A 75 9.55 14.74 3.13
C ASP A 75 9.08 15.72 2.05
N ALA A 76 9.80 16.82 1.84
CA ALA A 76 9.47 17.84 0.84
C ALA A 76 9.55 17.31 -0.61
N HIS A 77 10.52 16.42 -0.89
CA HIS A 77 10.62 15.81 -2.21
C HIS A 77 9.51 14.79 -2.47
N LEU A 78 9.02 14.09 -1.43
CA LEU A 78 7.89 13.18 -1.54
C LEU A 78 6.60 13.93 -1.89
N GLU A 79 6.36 15.08 -1.27
CA GLU A 79 5.25 15.97 -1.64
C GLU A 79 5.31 16.39 -3.11
N THR A 80 6.49 16.81 -3.56
CA THR A 80 6.68 17.24 -4.96
C THR A 80 6.55 16.06 -5.94
N LEU A 81 6.81 14.83 -5.50
CA LEU A 81 6.67 13.66 -6.35
C LEU A 81 5.19 13.37 -6.64
N VAL A 82 4.33 13.55 -5.61
CA VAL A 82 2.89 13.31 -5.75
C VAL A 82 2.11 14.46 -6.37
N SER A 83 2.76 15.61 -6.56
CA SER A 83 2.11 16.84 -7.02
C SER A 83 1.86 16.92 -8.54
N ASN A 84 1.79 15.80 -9.27
CA ASN A 84 1.67 15.82 -10.75
C ASN A 84 0.56 14.93 -11.29
N ASN A 85 -0.62 14.93 -10.67
CA ASN A 85 -1.75 14.09 -11.10
C ASN A 85 -1.30 12.62 -11.28
N MET A 86 -0.65 12.09 -10.24
CA MET A 86 -0.05 10.77 -10.28
C MET A 86 -1.15 9.72 -10.40
N HIS A 87 -0.97 8.77 -11.31
CA HIS A 87 -1.83 7.61 -11.40
C HIS A 87 -1.06 6.37 -10.94
N VAL A 88 -1.63 5.63 -9.99
CA VAL A 88 -1.08 4.42 -9.40
C VAL A 88 -2.05 3.26 -9.67
N ASP A 89 -1.60 2.27 -10.41
CA ASP A 89 -2.28 1.00 -10.65
C ASP A 89 -1.47 -0.12 -9.99
N ILE A 90 -2.03 -0.75 -8.96
CA ILE A 90 -1.54 -1.98 -8.37
C ILE A 90 -2.45 -3.09 -8.87
N SER A 91 -2.10 -3.68 -10.01
CA SER A 91 -2.90 -4.76 -10.61
C SER A 91 -2.89 -6.03 -9.75
N ASN A 92 -1.81 -6.24 -8.98
CA ASN A 92 -1.74 -7.28 -7.95
C ASN A 92 -0.69 -6.93 -6.90
N LEU A 93 -1.03 -7.06 -5.63
CA LEU A 93 -0.10 -7.18 -4.52
C LEU A 93 -0.61 -8.31 -3.63
N SER A 94 0.06 -9.45 -3.64
CA SER A 94 -0.37 -10.63 -2.90
C SER A 94 0.76 -11.26 -2.10
N VAL A 95 0.40 -11.78 -0.94
CA VAL A 95 1.25 -12.64 -0.11
C VAL A 95 0.46 -13.90 0.20
N ASP A 96 1.01 -15.08 -0.10
CA ASP A 96 0.32 -16.34 0.15
C ASP A 96 0.21 -16.65 1.65
N LYS A 97 1.32 -16.48 2.37
CA LYS A 97 1.38 -16.69 3.82
C LYS A 97 2.26 -15.67 4.51
N VAL A 98 1.90 -15.38 5.76
CA VAL A 98 2.68 -14.53 6.65
C VAL A 98 2.98 -15.31 7.92
N THR A 99 4.16 -15.09 8.51
CA THR A 99 4.46 -15.53 9.88
C THR A 99 4.65 -14.31 10.76
N LEU A 100 3.83 -14.21 11.81
CA LEU A 100 3.95 -13.18 12.85
C LEU A 100 3.93 -13.87 14.21
N HIS A 101 4.80 -13.46 15.12
CA HIS A 101 4.89 -14.04 16.48
C HIS A 101 5.01 -15.58 16.51
N GLY A 102 5.65 -16.16 15.49
CA GLY A 102 5.83 -17.60 15.37
C GLY A 102 4.62 -18.37 14.82
N GLU A 103 3.51 -17.70 14.52
CA GLU A 103 2.32 -18.31 13.92
C GLU A 103 2.29 -18.06 12.41
N GLU A 104 2.17 -19.13 11.63
CA GLU A 104 1.95 -19.04 10.18
C GLU A 104 0.44 -18.90 9.89
N MET A 105 0.10 -17.93 9.06
CA MET A 105 -1.27 -17.63 8.66
C MET A 105 -1.37 -17.41 7.16
N ASN A 106 -2.56 -17.64 6.60
CA ASN A 106 -2.85 -17.25 5.22
C ASN A 106 -2.69 -15.74 5.07
N GLY A 107 -2.17 -15.31 3.93
CA GLY A 107 -1.85 -13.91 3.67
C GLY A 107 -3.04 -13.11 3.15
N PHE A 108 -2.74 -12.19 2.24
CA PHE A 108 -3.67 -11.20 1.73
C PHE A 108 -3.43 -10.93 0.24
N SER A 109 -4.41 -10.31 -0.41
CA SER A 109 -4.23 -9.70 -1.72
C SER A 109 -4.82 -8.29 -1.73
N LEU A 110 -4.22 -7.42 -2.52
CA LEU A 110 -4.66 -6.07 -2.77
C LEU A 110 -4.54 -5.78 -4.27
N ASP A 111 -5.57 -5.17 -4.81
CA ASP A 111 -5.51 -4.45 -6.08
C ASP A 111 -6.04 -3.04 -5.86
N ALA A 112 -5.48 -2.07 -6.57
CA ALA A 112 -5.85 -0.68 -6.39
C ALA A 112 -5.61 0.14 -7.67
N GLU A 113 -6.48 1.10 -7.90
CA GLU A 113 -6.32 2.12 -8.93
C GLU A 113 -6.59 3.47 -8.27
N LEU A 114 -5.60 4.36 -8.25
CA LEU A 114 -5.64 5.64 -7.55
C LEU A 114 -5.15 6.77 -8.46
N ASP A 115 -5.95 7.83 -8.56
CA ASP A 115 -5.59 9.11 -9.15
C ASP A 115 -5.37 10.12 -8.04
N ILE A 116 -4.18 10.73 -8.01
CA ILE A 116 -3.74 11.65 -6.95
C ILE A 116 -3.52 13.04 -7.56
N ASP A 117 -4.38 13.99 -7.19
CA ASP A 117 -4.32 15.38 -7.65
C ASP A 117 -3.06 16.11 -7.15
N GLU A 118 -2.52 16.98 -8.00
CA GLU A 118 -1.32 17.80 -7.78
C GLU A 118 -1.22 18.56 -6.45
N SER A 119 -2.35 18.81 -5.80
CA SER A 119 -2.45 19.59 -4.57
C SER A 119 -2.55 18.76 -3.29
N LEU A 120 -2.26 17.45 -3.36
CA LEU A 120 -2.20 16.59 -2.19
C LEU A 120 -1.05 16.99 -1.24
N ASP A 121 -1.41 17.46 -0.05
CA ASP A 121 -0.52 17.62 1.08
C ASP A 121 -0.51 16.31 1.89
N ILE A 122 0.56 15.53 1.77
CA ILE A 122 0.68 14.21 2.42
C ILE A 122 0.70 14.34 3.95
N TYR A 123 1.29 15.41 4.52
CA TYR A 123 1.27 15.60 5.98
C TYR A 123 -0.15 15.85 6.50
N ARG A 124 -0.97 16.51 5.68
CA ARG A 124 -2.39 16.70 6.00
C ARG A 124 -3.21 15.42 5.90
N LEU A 125 -2.78 14.36 5.24
CA LEU A 125 -3.49 13.07 5.33
C LEU A 125 -3.56 12.57 6.78
N GLY A 126 -2.46 12.67 7.51
CA GLY A 126 -2.39 12.22 8.92
C GLY A 126 -3.15 13.12 9.90
N MET A 127 -3.22 14.43 9.63
CA MET A 127 -3.83 15.41 10.55
C MET A 127 -5.27 15.80 10.18
N LYS A 128 -5.57 15.85 8.88
CA LYS A 128 -6.81 16.36 8.29
C LYS A 128 -7.24 15.49 7.09
N PRO A 129 -7.48 14.18 7.32
CA PRO A 129 -7.72 13.20 6.27
C PRO A 129 -8.87 13.61 5.33
N LYS A 130 -9.96 14.18 5.86
CA LYS A 130 -11.10 14.66 5.04
C LYS A 130 -10.70 15.61 3.92
N HIS A 131 -9.79 16.56 4.19
CA HIS A 131 -9.39 17.55 3.19
C HIS A 131 -8.49 16.95 2.10
N ALA A 132 -7.64 16.00 2.47
CA ALA A 132 -6.73 15.34 1.55
C ALA A 132 -7.44 14.30 0.68
N LEU A 133 -8.54 13.71 1.15
CA LEU A 133 -9.34 12.75 0.38
C LEU A 133 -10.03 13.37 -0.85
N HIS A 134 -10.24 14.69 -0.90
CA HIS A 134 -10.72 15.36 -2.12
C HIS A 134 -9.67 15.37 -3.24
N LYS A 135 -8.46 14.93 -2.95
CA LYS A 135 -7.31 14.91 -3.86
C LYS A 135 -6.89 13.50 -4.24
N ILE A 136 -7.74 12.52 -3.91
CA ILE A 136 -7.52 11.12 -4.20
C ILE A 136 -8.86 10.56 -4.68
N ASP A 137 -8.90 10.13 -5.92
CA ASP A 137 -9.98 9.32 -6.44
C ASP A 137 -9.46 7.91 -6.69
N GLY A 138 -10.30 6.89 -6.52
CA GLY A 138 -9.87 5.54 -6.84
C GLY A 138 -10.64 4.42 -6.17
N THR A 139 -10.20 3.21 -6.49
CA THR A 139 -10.75 1.97 -5.97
C THR A 139 -9.65 1.11 -5.39
N ILE A 140 -9.95 0.44 -4.27
CA ILE A 140 -9.05 -0.49 -3.61
C ILE A 140 -9.86 -1.73 -3.27
N ASN A 141 -9.43 -2.88 -3.75
CA ASN A 141 -9.98 -4.16 -3.32
C ASN A 141 -8.94 -4.87 -2.46
N LEU A 142 -9.32 -5.11 -1.20
CA LEU A 142 -8.48 -5.74 -0.21
C LEU A 142 -9.11 -7.06 0.23
N SER A 143 -8.40 -8.16 0.05
CA SER A 143 -8.77 -9.48 0.52
C SER A 143 -7.84 -9.91 1.64
N LEU A 144 -8.38 -10.13 2.83
CA LEU A 144 -7.64 -10.59 4.00
C LEU A 144 -8.04 -12.01 4.37
N SER A 145 -7.08 -12.80 4.84
CA SER A 145 -7.40 -14.03 5.56
C SER A 145 -8.19 -13.75 6.84
N LYS A 146 -8.84 -14.80 7.36
CA LYS A 146 -9.59 -14.71 8.62
C LYS A 146 -8.63 -14.39 9.78
N GLU A 147 -7.44 -14.96 9.73
CA GLU A 147 -6.38 -14.88 10.72
C GLU A 147 -5.80 -13.47 10.76
N ILE A 148 -5.43 -12.89 9.62
CA ILE A 148 -4.96 -11.50 9.55
C ILE A 148 -6.03 -10.54 10.05
N LEU A 149 -7.30 -10.74 9.64
CA LEU A 149 -8.37 -9.88 10.14
C LEU A 149 -8.60 -10.05 11.66
N ALA A 150 -8.30 -11.21 12.24
CA ALA A 150 -8.40 -11.42 13.68
C ALA A 150 -7.33 -10.61 14.43
N LEU A 151 -6.09 -10.63 13.95
CA LEU A 151 -4.99 -9.84 14.50
C LEU A 151 -5.27 -8.34 14.42
N LEU A 152 -5.75 -7.85 13.27
CA LEU A 152 -6.08 -6.43 13.12
C LEU A 152 -7.13 -5.97 14.16
N LYS A 153 -8.07 -6.83 14.55
CA LYS A 153 -9.11 -6.50 15.54
C LYS A 153 -8.60 -6.42 16.97
N GLU A 154 -7.37 -6.82 17.25
CA GLU A 154 -6.76 -6.61 18.55
C GLU A 154 -6.59 -5.10 18.83
N ASP A 155 -6.44 -4.28 17.79
CA ASP A 155 -6.54 -2.83 17.90
C ASP A 155 -8.02 -2.38 18.03
N PRO A 156 -8.37 -1.57 19.06
CA PRO A 156 -9.73 -1.11 19.27
C PRO A 156 -10.33 -0.32 18.09
N LYS A 157 -9.54 0.49 17.37
CA LYS A 157 -10.05 1.27 16.24
C LYS A 157 -10.41 0.35 15.08
N SER A 158 -9.57 -0.63 14.80
CA SER A 158 -9.81 -1.67 13.80
C SER A 158 -11.02 -2.54 14.14
N MET A 159 -11.24 -2.85 15.43
CA MET A 159 -12.43 -3.57 15.87
C MET A 159 -13.71 -2.75 15.65
N LEU A 160 -13.71 -1.46 16.02
CA LEU A 160 -14.84 -0.56 15.75
C LEU A 160 -15.12 -0.44 14.25
N PHE A 161 -14.07 -0.27 13.45
CA PHE A 161 -14.16 -0.26 11.99
C PHE A 161 -14.83 -1.54 11.46
N TYR A 162 -14.39 -2.72 11.93
CA TYR A 162 -14.99 -4.00 11.54
C TYR A 162 -16.48 -4.11 11.94
N MET A 163 -16.87 -3.55 13.08
CA MET A 163 -18.26 -3.55 13.53
C MET A 163 -19.15 -2.70 12.61
N MET A 164 -18.68 -1.53 12.19
CA MET A 164 -19.39 -0.60 11.31
C MET A 164 -19.41 -1.10 9.85
N TYR A 165 -18.25 -1.56 9.37
CA TYR A 165 -18.03 -1.98 7.99
C TYR A 165 -17.62 -3.44 7.99
N ARG A 166 -18.61 -4.33 7.97
CA ARG A 166 -18.32 -5.77 7.87
C ARG A 166 -17.77 -6.10 6.47
N PRO A 167 -16.71 -6.91 6.37
CA PRO A 167 -16.21 -7.38 5.09
C PRO A 167 -17.21 -8.33 4.44
N LYS A 168 -17.23 -8.35 3.11
CA LYS A 168 -17.85 -9.45 2.37
C LYS A 168 -17.05 -10.73 2.64
N ARG A 169 -17.73 -11.87 2.70
CA ARG A 169 -17.10 -13.17 2.93
C ARG A 169 -17.21 -14.00 1.67
N SER A 170 -16.09 -14.51 1.18
CA SER A 170 -16.04 -15.42 0.04
C SER A 170 -14.85 -16.35 0.20
N LEU A 171 -15.02 -17.65 -0.03
CA LEU A 171 -13.92 -18.65 -0.04
C LEU A 171 -12.91 -18.52 1.11
N GLY A 172 -13.39 -18.32 2.35
CA GLY A 172 -12.54 -18.15 3.54
C GLY A 172 -11.98 -16.73 3.74
N GLN A 173 -11.95 -15.90 2.70
CA GLN A 173 -11.43 -14.53 2.68
C GLN A 173 -12.41 -13.50 3.25
N ARG A 174 -11.87 -12.32 3.58
CA ARG A 174 -12.56 -11.14 4.10
C ARG A 174 -12.25 -9.97 3.20
N ILE A 175 -13.24 -9.62 2.38
CA ILE A 175 -13.08 -8.69 1.27
C ILE A 175 -13.64 -7.33 1.64
N TYR A 176 -12.84 -6.29 1.47
CA TYR A 176 -13.21 -4.88 1.52
C TYR A 176 -13.05 -4.27 0.13
N ASN A 177 -14.09 -3.61 -0.36
CA ASN A 177 -14.03 -2.80 -1.57
C ASN A 177 -14.15 -1.36 -1.10
N ILE A 178 -13.09 -0.59 -1.25
CA ILE A 178 -13.01 0.81 -0.83
C ILE A 178 -13.05 1.65 -2.09
N ASN A 179 -13.94 2.63 -2.13
CA ASN A 179 -14.01 3.60 -3.21
C ASN A 179 -13.83 4.97 -2.59
N ILE A 180 -12.94 5.77 -3.17
CA ILE A 180 -12.70 7.16 -2.79
C ILE A 180 -13.09 7.99 -4.01
N MET A 181 -14.01 8.93 -3.83
CA MET A 181 -14.47 9.81 -4.90
C MET A 181 -14.82 11.16 -4.30
N ASP A 182 -14.10 12.21 -4.71
CA ASP A 182 -14.32 13.59 -4.29
C ASP A 182 -14.48 13.72 -2.75
N GLY A 183 -13.51 13.18 -2.02
CA GLY A 183 -13.51 13.22 -0.56
C GLY A 183 -14.47 12.26 0.14
N ALA A 184 -15.42 11.66 -0.59
CA ALA A 184 -16.32 10.65 -0.05
C ALA A 184 -15.68 9.26 -0.12
N ILE A 185 -15.69 8.55 1.00
CA ILE A 185 -15.26 7.15 1.05
C ILE A 185 -16.49 6.24 1.13
N LYS A 186 -16.51 5.18 0.33
CA LYS A 186 -17.46 4.07 0.45
C LYS A 186 -16.74 2.76 0.71
N ILE A 187 -17.16 2.03 1.73
CA ILE A 187 -16.62 0.73 2.09
C ILE A 187 -17.70 -0.32 1.90
N ASN A 188 -17.46 -1.26 1.00
CA ASN A 188 -18.45 -2.25 0.56
C ASN A 188 -19.77 -1.59 0.11
N GLY A 189 -19.68 -0.42 -0.53
CA GLY A 189 -20.81 0.37 -1.00
C GLY A 189 -21.49 1.25 0.07
N LYS A 190 -21.08 1.14 1.34
CA LYS A 190 -21.62 1.99 2.43
C LYS A 190 -20.76 3.24 2.61
N PRO A 191 -21.34 4.44 2.69
CA PRO A 191 -20.56 5.65 2.96
C PRO A 191 -19.89 5.54 4.33
N LEU A 192 -18.63 5.96 4.40
CA LEU A 192 -17.91 6.15 5.65
C LEU A 192 -18.24 7.55 6.19
N GLU A 193 -18.95 7.60 7.31
CA GLU A 193 -19.12 8.85 8.05
C GLU A 193 -17.81 9.15 8.79
N LEU A 194 -17.00 10.03 8.19
CA LEU A 194 -15.75 10.56 8.75
C LEU A 194 -16.03 11.68 9.76
#